data_AF-A0A0D2LHW0-F1
#
_entry.id   AF-A0A0D2LHW0-F1
#
_cell.length_a   1.000
_cell.length_b   1.000
_cell.length_c   1.000
_cell.angle_alpha   90.00
_cell.angle_beta   90.00
_cell.angle_gamma   90.00
#
_symmetry.space_group_name_H-M   'P 1'
#
loop_
_entity.id
_entity.type
_entity.pdbx_description
1 polymer ?
#
loop_
_entity_poly.entity_id
_entity_poly.type
_entity_poly.pdbx_seq_one_letter_code
_entity_poly.pdbx_strand_id
1 'polypeptide(L)'
;MACGTDAKASLKHMMGHVHSFVTAACKEYFEKFRRHVYVTPKSYLSFIQGYKELYSRKWAYTRELAASIQAGLQKMVEAKEDVNKMKAELAIKNQELAVASREAEALLRSISESTAVAEKEKAKVAVIVGEVSSKAAEIAAVKDDAERDLAAAKPALDDALAALNSIRPSDITSLKALKSPPDIVKRIFDCVLLLRYWPINSVSWQDVKGSMVIAGSYEVAVKMMGDMTFLTALLNFPKEQINDETVELLQPYFAAPDFNYESARKASGNVAGGLPAGVFAD
;
A
#
# COMPACT_ATOMS: atom_id res chain seq x y z
N MET A 1 -23.13 41.73 -73.08
CA MET A 1 -23.69 43.06 -73.41
C MET A 1 -23.42 43.35 -74.87
N ALA A 2 -24.45 43.38 -75.71
CA ALA A 2 -24.30 43.88 -77.08
C ALA A 2 -24.28 45.41 -77.02
N CYS A 3 -23.38 46.05 -77.75
CA CYS A 3 -23.34 47.51 -77.85
C CYS A 3 -24.69 48.02 -78.38
N GLY A 4 -25.21 49.11 -77.81
CA GLY A 4 -26.50 49.70 -78.18
C GLY A 4 -26.59 50.04 -79.66
N THR A 5 -27.81 50.07 -80.20
CA THR A 5 -28.09 50.40 -81.61
C THR A 5 -27.49 51.75 -82.00
N ASP A 6 -27.48 52.70 -81.06
CA ASP A 6 -26.99 54.06 -81.27
C ASP A 6 -25.47 54.09 -81.45
N ALA A 7 -24.73 53.35 -80.64
CA ALA A 7 -23.28 53.24 -80.77
C ALA A 7 -22.87 52.62 -82.12
N LYS A 8 -23.66 51.66 -82.64
CA LYS A 8 -23.45 51.10 -83.98
C LYS A 8 -23.73 52.13 -85.08
N ALA A 9 -24.73 53.00 -84.90
CA ALA A 9 -25.01 54.08 -85.84
C ALA A 9 -23.87 55.10 -85.85
N SER A 10 -23.41 55.55 -84.67
CA SER A 10 -22.28 56.47 -84.53
C SER A 10 -21.00 55.89 -85.17
N LEU A 11 -20.73 54.60 -85.00
CA LEU A 11 -19.58 53.94 -85.61
C LEU A 11 -19.65 53.98 -87.15
N LYS A 12 -20.82 53.72 -87.75
CA LYS A 12 -21.00 53.80 -89.21
C LYS A 12 -20.73 55.21 -89.74
N HIS A 13 -21.26 56.23 -89.05
CA HIS A 13 -21.01 57.63 -89.41
C HIS A 13 -19.53 58.00 -89.29
N MET A 14 -18.85 57.57 -88.22
CA MET A 14 -17.42 57.82 -88.02
C MET A 14 -16.56 57.18 -89.11
N MET A 15 -16.85 55.93 -89.51
CA MET A 15 -16.12 55.26 -90.59
C MET A 15 -16.27 56.00 -91.92
N GLY A 16 -17.46 56.54 -92.21
CA GLY A 16 -17.69 57.41 -93.37
C GLY A 16 -16.88 58.72 -93.29
N HIS A 17 -16.86 59.36 -92.12
CA HIS A 17 -16.09 60.59 -91.91
C HIS A 17 -14.58 60.38 -92.10
N VAL A 18 -14.03 59.25 -91.63
CA VAL A 18 -12.62 58.89 -91.85
C VAL A 18 -12.30 58.78 -93.35
N HIS A 19 -13.18 58.16 -94.14
CA HIS A 19 -12.96 58.05 -95.59
C HIS A 19 -12.99 59.43 -96.29
N SER A 20 -13.92 60.29 -95.90
CA SER A 20 -13.99 61.68 -96.39
C SER A 20 -12.72 62.46 -96.02
N PHE A 21 -12.21 62.28 -94.81
CA PHE A 21 -10.98 62.91 -94.34
C PHE A 21 -9.76 62.48 -95.16
N VAL A 22 -9.59 61.17 -95.41
CA VAL A 22 -8.49 60.65 -96.24
C VAL A 22 -8.59 61.19 -97.67
N THR A 23 -9.81 61.35 -98.21
CA THR A 23 -10.03 61.94 -99.53
C THR A 23 -9.59 63.41 -99.58
N ALA A 24 -9.91 64.20 -98.54
CA ALA A 24 -9.45 65.57 -98.42
C ALA A 24 -7.91 65.64 -98.28
N ALA A 25 -7.32 64.78 -97.46
CA ALA A 25 -5.87 64.68 -97.29
C ALA A 25 -5.15 64.32 -98.60
N CYS A 26 -5.74 63.50 -99.47
CA CYS A 26 -5.17 63.21 -100.79
C CYS A 26 -5.12 64.45 -101.70
N LYS A 27 -6.10 65.35 -101.61
CA LYS A 27 -6.10 66.64 -102.34
C LYS A 27 -4.99 67.55 -101.81
N GLU A 28 -4.90 67.69 -100.50
CA GLU A 28 -3.86 68.49 -99.84
C GLU A 28 -2.44 67.96 -100.15
N TYR A 29 -2.28 66.63 -100.17
CA TYR A 29 -1.03 65.99 -100.54
C TYR A 29 -0.61 66.31 -101.98
N PHE A 30 -1.57 66.31 -102.91
CA PHE A 30 -1.32 66.70 -104.29
C PHE A 30 -0.92 68.17 -104.42
N GLU A 31 -1.58 69.08 -103.69
CA GLU A 31 -1.26 70.51 -103.69
C GLU A 31 0.17 70.78 -103.22
N LYS A 32 0.60 70.08 -102.16
CA LYS A 32 1.94 70.27 -101.55
C LYS A 32 3.07 69.59 -102.32
N PHE A 33 2.87 68.34 -102.76
CA PHE A 33 3.95 67.50 -103.29
C PHE A 33 3.82 67.21 -104.79
N ARG A 34 2.73 67.65 -105.44
CA ARG A 34 2.41 67.39 -106.86
C ARG A 34 2.44 65.90 -107.24
N ARG A 35 2.16 65.01 -106.28
CA ARG A 35 2.04 63.56 -106.47
C ARG A 35 0.60 63.13 -106.28
N HIS A 36 0.05 62.38 -107.26
CA HIS A 36 -1.29 61.84 -107.16
C HIS A 36 -1.30 60.57 -106.29
N VAL A 37 -2.20 60.55 -105.30
CA VAL A 37 -2.55 59.36 -104.51
C VAL A 37 -4.05 59.15 -104.68
N TYR A 38 -4.45 57.91 -104.94
CA TYR A 38 -5.84 57.58 -105.24
C TYR A 38 -6.45 56.77 -104.09
N VAL A 39 -7.64 57.19 -103.67
CA VAL A 39 -8.46 56.46 -102.71
C VAL A 39 -9.67 55.94 -103.47
N THR A 40 -9.86 54.62 -103.44
CA THR A 40 -10.96 53.96 -104.14
C THR A 40 -11.96 53.37 -103.16
N PRO A 41 -13.24 53.21 -103.54
CA PRO A 41 -14.22 52.48 -102.73
C PRO A 41 -13.75 51.07 -102.35
N LYS A 42 -12.95 50.41 -103.20
CA LYS A 42 -12.33 49.11 -102.90
C LYS A 42 -11.39 49.18 -101.69
N SER A 43 -10.63 50.27 -101.55
CA SER A 43 -9.75 50.51 -100.39
C SER A 43 -10.56 50.71 -99.11
N TYR A 44 -11.72 51.36 -99.20
CA TYR A 44 -12.64 51.52 -98.06
C TYR A 44 -13.28 50.19 -97.61
N LEU A 45 -13.70 49.35 -98.56
CA LEU A 45 -14.21 48.01 -98.23
C LEU A 45 -13.14 47.12 -97.59
N SER A 46 -11.91 47.18 -98.09
CA SER A 46 -10.76 46.48 -97.48
C SER A 46 -10.48 46.98 -96.06
N PHE A 47 -10.58 48.29 -95.81
CA PHE A 47 -10.46 48.87 -94.47
C PHE A 47 -11.55 48.37 -93.51
N ILE A 48 -12.83 48.37 -93.93
CA ILE A 48 -13.93 47.84 -93.11
C ILE A 48 -13.70 46.36 -92.78
N GLN A 49 -13.26 45.57 -93.77
CA GLN A 49 -12.97 44.16 -93.57
C GLN A 49 -11.81 43.97 -92.57
N GLY A 50 -10.71 44.70 -92.73
CA GLY A 50 -9.58 44.66 -91.79
C GLY A 50 -9.98 45.07 -90.38
N TYR A 51 -10.82 46.09 -90.23
CA TYR A 51 -11.38 46.49 -88.93
C TYR A 51 -12.21 45.37 -88.31
N LYS A 52 -13.11 44.73 -89.07
CA LYS A 52 -13.93 43.62 -88.57
C LYS A 52 -13.08 42.44 -88.09
N GLU A 53 -12.04 42.09 -88.85
CA GLU A 53 -11.11 41.00 -88.50
C GLU A 53 -10.32 41.34 -87.24
N LEU A 54 -9.71 42.54 -87.18
CA LEU A 54 -8.96 42.99 -86.01
C LEU A 54 -9.84 43.09 -84.76
N TYR A 55 -11.04 43.65 -84.90
CA TYR A 55 -12.01 43.76 -83.81
C TYR A 55 -12.39 42.37 -83.28
N SER A 56 -12.68 41.42 -84.17
CA SER A 56 -13.02 40.05 -83.78
C SER A 56 -11.90 39.38 -82.99
N ARG A 57 -10.65 39.54 -83.44
CA ARG A 57 -9.47 39.01 -82.73
C ARG A 57 -9.28 39.66 -81.36
N LYS A 58 -9.33 40.99 -81.28
CA LYS A 58 -9.16 41.72 -80.01
C LYS A 58 -10.31 41.43 -79.04
N TRP A 59 -11.53 41.34 -79.55
CA TRP A 59 -12.70 40.99 -78.74
C TRP A 59 -12.59 39.58 -78.17
N ALA A 60 -12.17 38.59 -78.96
CA ALA A 60 -11.94 37.23 -78.49
C ALA A 60 -10.88 37.19 -77.37
N TYR A 61 -9.75 37.85 -77.58
CA TYR A 61 -8.68 37.96 -76.58
C TYR A 61 -9.16 38.60 -75.27
N THR A 62 -9.83 39.75 -75.34
CA THR A 62 -10.35 40.43 -74.14
C THR A 62 -11.40 39.58 -73.42
N ARG A 63 -12.23 38.85 -74.16
CA ARG A 63 -13.24 37.96 -73.59
C ARG A 63 -12.59 36.79 -72.84
N GLU A 64 -11.54 36.20 -73.40
CA GLU A 64 -10.79 35.12 -72.75
C GLU A 64 -10.10 35.62 -71.47
N LEU A 65 -9.45 36.78 -71.53
CA LEU A 65 -8.84 37.40 -70.35
C LEU A 65 -9.88 37.71 -69.26
N ALA A 66 -11.03 38.26 -69.64
CA ALA A 66 -12.12 38.54 -68.71
C ALA A 66 -12.65 37.24 -68.07
N ALA A 67 -12.79 36.16 -68.84
CA ALA A 67 -13.19 34.86 -68.31
C ALA A 67 -12.17 34.28 -67.32
N SER A 68 -10.87 34.43 -67.61
CA SER A 68 -9.79 34.01 -66.71
C SER A 68 -9.82 34.79 -65.39
N ILE A 69 -9.98 36.11 -65.44
CA ILE A 69 -10.11 36.97 -64.26
C ILE A 69 -11.36 36.62 -63.46
N GLN A 70 -12.50 36.40 -64.13
CA GLN A 70 -13.75 35.98 -63.49
C GLN A 70 -13.57 34.65 -62.73
N ALA A 71 -12.88 33.67 -63.35
CA ALA A 71 -12.59 32.39 -62.72
C ALA A 71 -11.65 32.54 -61.51
N GLY A 72 -10.64 33.41 -61.61
CA GLY A 72 -9.76 33.74 -60.49
C GLY A 72 -10.51 34.39 -59.32
N LEU A 73 -11.38 35.35 -59.62
CA LEU A 73 -12.23 36.01 -58.61
C LEU A 73 -13.16 35.01 -57.92
N GLN A 74 -13.78 34.12 -58.69
CA GLN A 74 -14.65 33.07 -58.14
C GLN A 74 -13.90 32.18 -57.14
N LYS A 75 -12.68 31.74 -57.49
CA LYS A 75 -11.83 30.97 -56.57
C LYS A 75 -11.45 31.74 -55.31
N MET A 76 -11.21 33.05 -55.41
CA MET A 76 -10.93 33.89 -54.23
C MET A 76 -12.14 34.02 -53.30
N VAL A 77 -13.35 34.09 -53.86
CA VAL A 77 -14.59 34.10 -53.08
C VAL A 77 -14.78 32.77 -52.35
N GLU A 78 -14.60 31.65 -53.05
CA GLU A 78 -14.65 30.31 -52.45
C GLU A 78 -13.64 30.15 -51.31
N ALA A 79 -12.37 30.52 -51.55
CA ALA A 79 -11.34 30.47 -50.52
C ALA A 79 -11.67 31.35 -49.30
N LYS A 80 -12.29 32.52 -49.52
CA LYS A 80 -12.74 33.39 -48.42
C LYS A 80 -13.84 32.73 -47.59
N GLU A 81 -14.80 32.07 -48.24
CA GLU A 81 -15.85 31.32 -47.55
C GLU A 81 -15.28 30.17 -46.73
N ASP A 82 -14.34 29.41 -47.28
CA ASP A 82 -13.70 28.29 -46.57
C ASP A 82 -12.87 28.78 -45.38
N VAL A 83 -12.14 29.88 -45.51
CA VAL A 83 -11.44 30.50 -44.37
C VAL A 83 -12.42 30.93 -43.27
N ASN A 84 -13.59 31.44 -43.63
CA ASN A 84 -14.61 31.81 -42.64
C ASN A 84 -15.19 30.58 -41.93
N LYS A 85 -15.45 29.48 -42.64
CA LYS A 85 -15.86 28.20 -42.04
C LYS A 85 -14.80 27.67 -41.07
N MET A 86 -13.54 27.61 -41.50
CA MET A 86 -12.43 27.17 -40.65
C MET A 86 -12.28 28.04 -39.40
N LYS A 87 -12.46 29.37 -39.51
CA LYS A 87 -12.45 30.27 -38.34
C LYS A 87 -13.57 29.97 -37.35
N ALA A 88 -14.78 29.67 -37.85
CA ALA A 88 -15.91 29.30 -37.00
C ALA A 88 -15.66 27.96 -36.29
N GLU A 89 -15.18 26.95 -37.02
CA GLU A 89 -14.81 25.65 -36.44
C GLU A 89 -13.70 25.76 -35.41
N LEU A 90 -12.67 26.58 -35.68
CA LEU A 90 -11.57 26.83 -34.74
C LEU A 90 -12.07 27.48 -33.45
N ALA A 91 -13.02 28.42 -33.54
CA ALA A 91 -13.61 29.05 -32.35
C ALA A 91 -14.33 28.02 -31.46
N ILE A 92 -15.11 27.12 -32.07
CA ILE A 92 -15.79 26.03 -31.35
C ILE A 92 -14.77 25.09 -30.70
N LYS A 93 -13.75 24.66 -31.46
CA LYS A 93 -12.71 23.75 -30.98
C LYS A 93 -11.88 24.36 -29.84
N ASN A 94 -11.58 25.66 -29.88
CA ASN A 94 -10.91 26.34 -28.79
C ASN A 94 -11.77 26.40 -27.51
N GLN A 95 -13.09 26.55 -27.64
CA GLN A 95 -13.99 26.48 -26.50
C GLN A 95 -14.04 25.07 -25.90
N GLU A 96 -14.15 24.03 -26.74
CA GLU A 96 -14.08 22.62 -26.30
C GLU A 96 -12.75 22.33 -25.59
N LEU A 97 -11.63 22.78 -26.15
CA LEU A 97 -10.30 22.63 -25.55
C LEU A 97 -10.22 23.30 -24.17
N ALA A 98 -10.77 24.51 -24.03
CA ALA A 98 -10.78 25.23 -22.75
C ALA A 98 -11.59 24.50 -21.68
N VAL A 99 -12.72 23.88 -22.04
CA VAL A 99 -13.51 23.06 -21.12
C VAL A 99 -12.73 21.80 -20.72
N ALA A 100 -12.21 21.06 -21.69
CA ALA A 100 -11.41 19.85 -21.43
C ALA A 100 -10.17 20.14 -20.57
N SER A 101 -9.49 21.27 -20.79
CA SER A 101 -8.35 21.69 -19.97
C SER A 101 -8.75 21.94 -18.51
N ARG A 102 -9.90 22.61 -18.28
CA ARG A 102 -10.40 22.84 -16.92
C ARG A 102 -10.78 21.54 -16.22
N GLU A 103 -11.40 20.60 -16.93
CA GLU A 103 -11.75 19.28 -16.38
C GLU A 103 -10.49 18.48 -16.04
N ALA A 104 -9.47 18.51 -16.90
CA ALA A 104 -8.19 17.87 -16.66
C ALA A 104 -7.46 18.48 -15.44
N GLU A 105 -7.44 19.80 -15.31
CA GLU A 105 -6.88 20.49 -14.13
C GLU A 105 -7.62 20.11 -12.84
N ALA A 106 -8.96 20.05 -12.87
CA ALA A 106 -9.77 19.64 -11.73
C ALA A 106 -9.48 18.19 -11.31
N LEU A 107 -9.38 17.28 -12.28
CA LEU A 107 -9.05 15.87 -12.03
C LEU A 107 -7.63 15.73 -11.46
N LEU A 108 -6.65 16.47 -12.00
CA LEU A 108 -5.28 16.47 -11.50
C LEU A 108 -5.20 16.98 -10.05
N ARG A 109 -6.01 17.99 -9.71
CA ARG A 109 -6.14 18.47 -8.33
C ARG A 109 -6.70 17.39 -7.39
N SER A 110 -7.78 16.72 -7.82
CA SER A 110 -8.38 15.62 -7.05
C SER A 110 -7.41 14.45 -6.84
N ILE A 111 -6.65 14.07 -7.88
CA ILE A 111 -5.60 13.05 -7.76
C ILE A 111 -4.52 13.49 -6.78
N SER A 112 -4.07 14.75 -6.85
CA SER A 112 -3.06 15.27 -5.92
C SER A 112 -3.55 15.23 -4.47
N GLU A 113 -4.81 15.60 -4.22
CA GLU A 113 -5.42 15.55 -2.89
C GLU A 113 -5.56 14.11 -2.39
N SER A 114 -6.06 13.20 -3.23
CA SER A 114 -6.17 11.78 -2.90
C SER A 114 -4.81 11.13 -2.62
N THR A 115 -3.78 11.48 -3.41
CA THR A 115 -2.40 11.00 -3.22
C THR A 115 -1.82 11.51 -1.91
N ALA A 116 -2.06 12.78 -1.56
CA ALA A 116 -1.60 13.33 -0.28
C ALA A 116 -2.26 12.64 0.93
N VAL A 117 -3.56 12.31 0.83
CA VAL A 117 -4.27 11.54 1.86
C VAL A 117 -3.71 10.11 1.96
N ALA A 118 -3.48 9.46 0.82
CA ALA A 118 -2.93 8.10 0.77
C ALA A 118 -1.51 8.02 1.38
N GLU A 119 -0.63 8.98 1.06
CA GLU A 119 0.71 9.04 1.65
C GLU A 119 0.68 9.32 3.16
N LYS A 120 -0.26 10.17 3.63
CA LYS A 120 -0.45 10.37 5.08
C LYS A 120 -0.89 9.09 5.77
N GLU A 121 -1.80 8.32 5.17
CA GLU A 121 -2.27 7.07 5.76
C GLU A 121 -1.18 5.99 5.74
N LYS A 122 -0.44 5.89 4.63
CA LYS A 122 0.75 5.01 4.52
C LYS A 122 1.80 5.33 5.59
N ALA A 123 2.05 6.61 5.87
CA ALA A 123 2.97 7.02 6.93
C ALA A 123 2.48 6.57 8.32
N LYS A 124 1.18 6.67 8.61
CA LYS A 124 0.61 6.15 9.87
C LYS A 124 0.75 4.64 9.98
N VAL A 125 0.42 3.91 8.91
CA VAL A 125 0.53 2.45 8.88
C VAL A 125 1.99 2.02 9.06
N ALA A 126 2.96 2.71 8.47
CA ALA A 126 4.38 2.41 8.65
C ALA A 126 4.82 2.52 10.11
N VAL A 127 4.33 3.53 10.85
CA VAL A 127 4.59 3.67 12.30
C VAL A 127 4.01 2.49 13.07
N ILE A 128 2.74 2.14 12.81
CA ILE A 128 2.07 1.02 13.49
C ILE A 128 2.78 -0.30 13.21
N VAL A 129 3.19 -0.56 11.96
CA VAL A 129 3.94 -1.77 11.60
C VAL A 129 5.27 -1.83 12.34
N GLY A 130 5.97 -0.71 12.51
CA GLY A 130 7.19 -0.62 13.31
C GLY A 130 6.94 -0.98 14.78
N GLU A 131 5.91 -0.41 15.40
CA GLU A 131 5.55 -0.70 16.80
C GLU A 131 5.15 -2.17 17.00
N VAL A 132 4.35 -2.73 16.10
CA VAL A 132 3.93 -4.14 16.14
C VAL A 132 5.14 -5.06 15.99
N SER A 133 6.08 -4.74 15.09
CA SER A 133 7.30 -5.52 14.92
C SER A 133 8.18 -5.49 16.18
N SER A 134 8.29 -4.35 16.88
CA SER A 134 9.03 -4.26 18.15
C SER A 134 8.39 -5.12 19.23
N LYS A 135 7.08 -4.97 19.43
CA LYS A 135 6.34 -5.77 20.43
C LYS A 135 6.39 -7.27 20.13
N ALA A 136 6.34 -7.65 18.85
CA ALA A 136 6.48 -9.05 18.46
C ALA A 136 7.87 -9.61 18.83
N ALA A 137 8.93 -8.83 18.66
CA ALA A 137 10.28 -9.22 19.06
C ALA A 137 10.43 -9.32 20.59
N GLU A 138 9.84 -8.39 21.34
CA GLU A 138 9.81 -8.43 22.81
C GLU A 138 9.07 -9.67 23.33
N ILE A 139 7.89 -9.98 22.78
CA ILE A 139 7.12 -11.18 23.14
C ILE A 139 7.90 -12.45 22.82
N ALA A 140 8.59 -12.49 21.67
CA ALA A 140 9.42 -13.63 21.31
C ALA A 140 10.57 -13.85 22.32
N ALA A 141 11.24 -12.77 22.74
CA ALA A 141 12.31 -12.86 23.75
C ALA A 141 11.77 -13.37 25.11
N VAL A 142 10.66 -12.81 25.59
CA VAL A 142 10.03 -13.26 26.85
C VAL A 142 9.57 -14.71 26.77
N LYS A 143 9.04 -15.13 25.62
CA LYS A 143 8.65 -16.52 25.38
C LYS A 143 9.87 -17.45 25.43
N ASP A 144 10.96 -17.09 24.78
CA ASP A 144 12.18 -17.90 24.75
C ASP A 144 12.83 -18.02 26.14
N ASP A 145 12.78 -16.96 26.95
CA ASP A 145 13.23 -17.00 28.35
C ASP A 145 12.31 -17.91 29.20
N ALA A 146 10.99 -17.77 29.09
CA ALA A 146 10.04 -18.60 29.82
C ALA A 146 10.12 -20.09 29.43
N GLU A 147 10.33 -20.40 28.14
CA GLU A 147 10.53 -21.79 27.67
C GLU A 147 11.84 -22.39 28.21
N ARG A 148 12.89 -21.57 28.37
CA ARG A 148 14.17 -21.99 28.96
C ARG A 148 14.02 -22.33 30.44
N ASP A 149 13.37 -21.47 31.21
CA ASP A 149 13.14 -21.70 32.63
C ASP A 149 12.24 -22.93 32.85
N LEU A 150 11.21 -23.08 32.02
CA LEU A 150 10.36 -24.27 32.04
C LEU A 150 11.15 -25.54 31.69
N ALA A 151 12.06 -25.48 30.71
CA ALA A 151 12.90 -26.62 30.35
C ALA A 151 13.90 -27.00 31.46
N ALA A 152 14.37 -26.03 32.25
CA ALA A 152 15.23 -26.27 33.41
C ALA A 152 14.46 -26.91 34.58
N ALA A 153 13.21 -26.48 34.84
CA ALA A 153 12.41 -26.97 35.96
C ALA A 153 11.71 -28.33 35.71
N LYS A 154 11.33 -28.63 34.46
CA LYS A 154 10.67 -29.90 34.08
C LYS A 154 11.41 -31.18 34.51
N PRO A 155 12.72 -31.35 34.29
CA PRO A 155 13.39 -32.60 34.66
C PRO A 155 13.34 -32.88 36.16
N ALA A 156 13.50 -31.86 37.00
CA ALA A 156 13.41 -32.01 38.46
C ALA A 156 11.99 -32.45 38.90
N LEU A 157 10.95 -31.92 38.25
CA LEU A 157 9.57 -32.31 38.51
C LEU A 157 9.27 -33.74 38.05
N ASP A 158 9.71 -34.12 36.85
CA ASP A 158 9.48 -35.45 36.29
C ASP A 158 10.21 -36.53 37.12
N ASP A 159 11.43 -36.24 37.58
CA ASP A 159 12.18 -37.10 38.49
C ASP A 159 11.42 -37.28 39.83
N ALA A 160 10.87 -36.19 40.38
CA ALA A 160 10.06 -36.23 41.61
C ALA A 160 8.78 -37.07 41.45
N LEU A 161 8.08 -36.94 40.32
CA LEU A 161 6.90 -37.74 40.02
C LEU A 161 7.25 -39.22 39.81
N ALA A 162 8.38 -39.52 39.15
CA ALA A 162 8.84 -40.90 38.97
C ALA A 162 9.17 -41.55 40.31
N ALA A 163 9.83 -40.80 41.20
CA ALA A 163 10.20 -41.29 42.51
C ALA A 163 8.98 -41.47 43.44
N LEU A 164 7.98 -40.58 43.37
CA LEU A 164 6.71 -40.75 44.08
C LEU A 164 5.93 -41.98 43.60
N ASN A 165 5.90 -42.25 42.29
CA ASN A 165 5.27 -43.45 41.73
C ASN A 165 5.97 -44.77 42.14
N SER A 166 7.22 -44.71 42.60
CA SER A 166 7.95 -45.88 43.09
C SER A 166 7.56 -46.30 44.52
N ILE A 167 6.87 -45.44 45.27
CA ILE A 167 6.48 -45.70 46.66
C ILE A 167 5.29 -46.66 46.71
N ARG A 168 5.43 -47.79 47.41
CA ARG A 168 4.34 -48.78 47.55
C ARG A 168 3.55 -48.57 48.84
N PRO A 169 2.26 -48.96 48.90
CA PRO A 169 1.45 -48.87 50.12
C PRO A 169 2.04 -49.62 51.34
N SER A 170 2.83 -50.68 51.10
CA SER A 170 3.56 -51.42 52.14
C SER A 170 4.61 -50.57 52.85
N ASP A 171 5.21 -49.63 52.13
CA ASP A 171 6.27 -48.76 52.58
C ASP A 171 5.71 -47.69 53.54
N ILE A 172 4.53 -47.14 53.23
CA ILE A 172 3.78 -46.22 54.11
C ILE A 172 3.33 -46.92 55.40
N THR A 173 2.90 -48.18 55.30
CA THR A 173 2.51 -48.97 56.48
C THR A 173 3.69 -49.19 57.42
N SER A 174 4.89 -49.40 56.86
CA SER A 174 6.13 -49.56 57.63
C SER A 174 6.53 -48.29 58.36
N LEU A 175 6.38 -47.12 57.74
CA LEU A 175 6.64 -45.83 58.38
C LEU A 175 5.66 -45.57 59.55
N LYS A 176 4.37 -45.86 59.38
CA LYS A 176 3.38 -45.71 60.46
C LYS A 176 3.67 -46.58 61.68
N ALA A 177 4.30 -47.73 61.50
CA ALA A 177 4.61 -48.68 62.57
C ALA A 177 5.85 -48.26 63.41
N LEU A 178 6.59 -47.22 63.02
CA LEU A 178 7.75 -46.73 63.75
C LEU A 178 7.32 -46.05 65.06
N LYS A 179 7.68 -46.65 66.21
CA LYS A 179 7.41 -46.10 67.55
C LYS A 179 8.22 -44.83 67.88
N SER A 180 9.39 -44.66 67.25
CA SER A 180 10.22 -43.46 67.37
C SER A 180 10.95 -43.23 66.04
N PRO A 181 10.42 -42.40 65.12
CA PRO A 181 11.06 -42.16 63.84
C PRO A 181 12.31 -41.27 63.97
N PRO A 182 13.28 -41.37 63.04
CA PRO A 182 14.42 -40.46 62.98
C PRO A 182 13.98 -39.00 62.74
N ASP A 183 14.74 -38.04 63.26
CA ASP A 183 14.35 -36.62 63.24
C ASP A 183 14.28 -36.02 61.82
N ILE A 184 15.05 -36.55 60.87
CA ILE A 184 14.91 -36.21 59.44
C ILE A 184 13.56 -36.64 58.86
N VAL A 185 13.05 -37.81 59.25
CA VAL A 185 11.75 -38.31 58.78
C VAL A 185 10.63 -37.45 59.36
N LYS A 186 10.73 -37.05 60.64
CA LYS A 186 9.73 -36.17 61.26
C LYS A 186 9.60 -34.83 60.51
N ARG A 187 10.73 -34.18 60.20
CA ARG A 187 10.76 -32.89 59.49
C ARG A 187 10.26 -32.98 58.04
N ILE A 188 10.62 -34.03 57.31
CA ILE A 188 10.09 -34.25 55.95
C ILE A 188 8.56 -34.34 55.99
N PHE A 189 7.99 -35.06 56.96
CA PHE A 189 6.54 -35.16 57.09
C PHE A 189 5.88 -33.87 57.60
N ASP A 190 6.58 -33.03 58.37
CA ASP A 190 6.10 -31.68 58.70
C ASP A 190 6.04 -30.78 57.46
N CYS A 191 7.02 -30.87 56.54
CA CYS A 191 6.94 -30.19 55.25
C CYS A 191 5.73 -30.65 54.43
N VAL A 192 5.42 -31.95 54.44
CA VAL A 192 4.22 -32.50 53.76
C VAL A 192 2.92 -32.05 54.45
N LEU A 193 2.91 -31.91 55.78
CA LEU A 193 1.78 -31.37 56.54
C LEU A 193 1.52 -29.89 56.17
N LEU A 194 2.59 -29.09 56.08
CA LEU A 194 2.54 -27.68 55.68
C LEU A 194 2.00 -27.52 54.25
N LEU A 195 2.56 -28.27 53.29
CA LEU A 195 2.12 -28.22 51.89
C LEU A 195 0.65 -28.61 51.70
N ARG A 196 0.10 -29.48 52.57
CA ARG A 196 -1.32 -29.90 52.53
C ARG A 196 -2.24 -29.11 53.46
N TYR A 197 -1.75 -28.02 54.08
CA TYR A 197 -2.51 -27.21 55.04
C TYR A 197 -3.17 -28.03 56.16
N TRP A 198 -2.47 -29.07 56.63
CA TRP A 198 -2.93 -29.87 57.77
C TRP A 198 -2.46 -29.24 59.09
N PRO A 199 -3.19 -29.43 60.20
CA PRO A 199 -2.80 -28.88 61.48
C PRO A 199 -1.45 -29.46 61.94
N ILE A 200 -0.59 -28.62 62.52
CA ILE A 200 0.71 -29.01 63.08
C ILE A 200 0.70 -28.65 64.56
N ASN A 201 1.41 -29.43 65.39
CA ASN A 201 1.56 -29.10 66.81
C ASN A 201 2.48 -27.87 66.98
N SER A 202 2.46 -27.27 68.18
CA SER A 202 3.27 -26.08 68.48
C SER A 202 4.75 -26.32 68.16
N VAL A 203 5.30 -25.47 67.28
CA VAL A 203 6.70 -25.53 66.84
C VAL A 203 7.61 -25.31 68.05
N SER A 204 8.44 -26.30 68.37
CA SER A 204 9.45 -26.20 69.42
C SER A 204 10.84 -26.41 68.82
N TRP A 205 11.82 -25.63 69.28
CA TRP A 205 13.20 -25.74 68.80
C TRP A 205 13.98 -26.71 69.69
N GLN A 206 14.73 -27.61 69.07
CA GLN A 206 15.61 -28.57 69.74
C GLN A 206 17.05 -28.34 69.27
N ASP A 207 18.00 -28.38 70.20
CA ASP A 207 19.42 -28.37 69.86
C ASP A 207 19.87 -29.79 69.55
N VAL A 208 20.21 -30.03 68.28
CA VAL A 208 20.79 -31.29 67.83
C VAL A 208 22.20 -30.99 67.31
N LYS A 209 23.22 -31.41 68.07
CA LYS A 209 24.64 -31.28 67.72
C LYS A 209 25.09 -29.85 67.39
N GLY A 210 24.59 -28.84 68.12
CA GLY A 210 25.01 -27.44 67.96
C GLY A 210 24.28 -26.69 66.85
N SER A 211 23.15 -27.23 66.36
CA SER A 211 22.26 -26.57 65.40
C SER A 211 20.83 -26.60 65.94
N MET A 212 20.18 -25.43 65.97
CA MET A 212 18.76 -25.33 66.34
C MET A 212 17.91 -25.89 65.20
N VAL A 213 17.21 -27.00 65.46
CA VAL A 213 16.32 -27.65 64.50
C VAL A 213 14.90 -27.72 65.05
N ILE A 214 13.92 -27.72 64.16
CA ILE A 214 12.51 -27.82 64.55
C ILE A 214 12.21 -29.26 65.02
N ALA A 215 11.60 -29.37 66.21
CA ALA A 215 11.11 -30.63 66.75
C ALA A 215 9.89 -31.10 65.96
N GLY A 216 10.01 -32.26 65.31
CA GLY A 216 9.00 -32.66 64.36
C GLY A 216 7.74 -33.29 64.96
N SER A 217 6.59 -33.02 64.34
CA SER A 217 5.24 -33.34 64.87
C SER A 217 4.67 -34.63 64.26
N TYR A 218 5.41 -35.73 64.40
CA TYR A 218 5.09 -37.00 63.71
C TYR A 218 3.73 -37.61 64.07
N GLU A 219 3.22 -37.38 65.28
CA GLU A 219 1.92 -37.91 65.71
C GLU A 219 0.76 -37.45 64.83
N VAL A 220 0.85 -36.24 64.27
CA VAL A 220 -0.17 -35.69 63.35
C VAL A 220 0.04 -36.22 61.93
N ALA A 221 1.30 -36.39 61.51
CA ALA A 221 1.64 -37.02 60.23
C ALA A 221 1.14 -38.47 60.12
N VAL A 222 1.16 -39.23 61.21
CA VAL A 222 0.63 -40.62 61.25
C VAL A 222 -0.88 -40.66 60.96
N LYS A 223 -1.63 -39.64 61.40
CA LYS A 223 -3.06 -39.51 61.09
C LYS A 223 -3.28 -39.22 59.61
N MET A 224 -2.48 -38.33 59.02
CA MET A 224 -2.55 -38.01 57.58
C MET A 224 -2.16 -39.20 56.69
N MET A 225 -1.14 -39.97 57.06
CA MET A 225 -0.77 -41.23 56.39
C MET A 225 -1.80 -42.36 56.57
N GLY A 226 -2.80 -42.15 57.44
CA GLY A 226 -3.93 -43.06 57.66
C GLY A 226 -4.96 -43.04 56.54
N ASP A 227 -5.04 -41.95 55.78
CA ASP A 227 -6.03 -41.78 54.73
C ASP A 227 -5.76 -42.70 53.54
N MET A 228 -6.78 -43.45 53.09
CA MET A 228 -6.67 -44.36 51.94
C MET A 228 -6.33 -43.64 50.63
N THR A 229 -6.57 -42.33 50.56
CA THR A 229 -6.30 -41.48 49.40
C THR A 229 -4.97 -40.73 49.49
N PHE A 230 -4.16 -40.94 50.54
CA PHE A 230 -2.93 -40.18 50.79
C PHE A 230 -1.97 -40.16 49.58
N LEU A 231 -1.63 -41.33 49.02
CA LEU A 231 -0.74 -41.42 47.86
C LEU A 231 -1.35 -40.76 46.61
N THR A 232 -2.64 -40.94 46.38
CA THR A 232 -3.37 -40.31 45.26
C THR A 232 -3.44 -38.79 45.42
N ALA A 233 -3.51 -38.29 46.66
CA ALA A 233 -3.50 -36.87 46.98
C ALA A 233 -2.11 -36.24 46.82
N LEU A 234 -1.04 -37.00 47.03
CA LEU A 234 0.33 -36.56 46.72
C LEU A 234 0.58 -36.49 45.21
N LEU A 235 0.09 -37.47 44.43
CA LEU A 235 0.23 -37.47 42.96
C LEU A 235 -0.57 -36.35 42.29
N ASN A 236 -1.76 -36.04 42.82
CA ASN A 236 -2.62 -34.97 42.30
C ASN A 236 -2.49 -33.67 43.11
N PHE A 237 -1.31 -33.40 43.68
CA PHE A 237 -1.09 -32.21 44.48
C PHE A 237 -1.24 -30.93 43.62
N PRO A 238 -2.06 -29.94 44.05
CA PRO A 238 -2.27 -28.71 43.30
C PRO A 238 -1.06 -27.78 43.44
N LYS A 239 -0.04 -28.00 42.60
CA LYS A 239 1.21 -27.20 42.57
C LYS A 239 1.01 -25.69 42.39
N GLU A 240 -0.07 -25.28 41.71
CA GLU A 240 -0.42 -23.86 41.47
C GLU A 240 -0.99 -23.16 42.72
N GLN A 241 -1.22 -23.89 43.82
CA GLN A 241 -1.79 -23.36 45.06
C GLN A 241 -0.73 -23.12 46.16
N ILE A 242 0.55 -23.30 45.85
CA ILE A 242 1.65 -22.95 46.76
C ILE A 242 1.78 -21.43 46.74
N ASN A 243 1.53 -20.78 47.90
CA ASN A 243 1.74 -19.35 48.09
C ASN A 243 3.16 -19.07 48.62
N ASP A 244 3.60 -17.82 48.49
CA ASP A 244 4.91 -17.37 48.96
C ASP A 244 5.10 -17.58 50.47
N GLU A 245 4.03 -17.38 51.25
CA GLU A 245 4.02 -17.62 52.71
C GLU A 245 4.31 -19.09 53.07
N THR A 246 3.81 -20.07 52.29
CA THR A 246 4.10 -21.50 52.55
C THR A 246 5.56 -21.81 52.24
N VAL A 247 6.15 -21.18 51.22
CA VAL A 247 7.58 -21.34 50.89
C VAL A 247 8.46 -20.77 52.00
N GLU A 248 8.14 -19.57 52.50
CA GLU A 248 8.84 -18.94 53.62
C GLU A 248 8.78 -19.81 54.90
N LEU A 249 7.61 -20.43 55.16
CA LEU A 249 7.43 -21.32 56.30
C LEU A 249 8.20 -22.66 56.18
N LEU A 250 8.51 -23.10 54.96
CA LEU A 250 9.31 -24.30 54.68
C LEU A 250 10.81 -24.05 54.74
N GLN A 251 11.26 -22.82 54.46
CA GLN A 251 12.68 -22.45 54.39
C GLN A 251 13.50 -22.83 55.65
N PRO A 252 13.00 -22.70 56.89
CA PRO A 252 13.73 -23.14 58.09
C PRO A 252 13.97 -24.66 58.16
N TYR A 253 13.12 -25.47 57.53
CA TYR A 253 13.32 -26.93 57.46
C TYR A 253 14.39 -27.28 56.43
N PHE A 254 14.44 -26.58 55.30
CA PHE A 254 15.44 -26.77 54.25
C PHE A 254 16.84 -26.27 54.66
N ALA A 255 16.90 -25.25 55.52
CA ALA A 255 18.16 -24.73 56.06
C ALA A 255 18.85 -25.67 57.08
N ALA A 256 18.19 -26.76 57.49
CA ALA A 256 18.77 -27.71 58.45
C ALA A 256 19.89 -28.54 57.77
N PRO A 257 21.08 -28.69 58.40
CA PRO A 257 22.27 -29.29 57.77
C PRO A 257 22.13 -30.78 57.45
N ASP A 258 21.14 -31.44 58.03
CA ASP A 258 20.80 -32.85 57.84
C ASP A 258 19.60 -33.08 56.91
N PHE A 259 19.02 -32.00 56.36
CA PHE A 259 17.97 -32.04 55.35
C PHE A 259 18.55 -32.26 53.96
N ASN A 260 19.11 -33.45 53.73
CA ASN A 260 19.66 -33.86 52.44
C ASN A 260 19.20 -35.27 52.03
N TYR A 261 19.26 -35.54 50.73
CA TYR A 261 18.83 -36.82 50.15
C TYR A 261 19.50 -38.04 50.78
N GLU A 262 20.81 -37.97 51.02
CA GLU A 262 21.59 -39.10 51.54
C GLU A 262 21.21 -39.45 52.99
N SER A 263 20.97 -38.44 53.83
CA SER A 263 20.55 -38.60 55.22
C SER A 263 19.12 -39.14 55.31
N ALA A 264 18.23 -38.68 54.44
CA ALA A 264 16.86 -39.17 54.33
C ALA A 264 16.83 -40.65 53.89
N ARG A 265 17.59 -41.01 52.83
CA ARG A 265 17.70 -42.39 52.33
C ARG A 265 18.26 -43.34 53.39
N LYS A 266 19.27 -42.92 54.14
CA LYS A 266 19.87 -43.74 55.21
C LYS A 266 18.93 -43.97 56.39
N ALA A 267 18.04 -43.02 56.68
CA ALA A 267 17.13 -43.06 57.83
C ALA A 267 15.84 -43.87 57.58
N SER A 268 15.35 -43.97 56.34
CA SER A 268 14.05 -44.61 56.05
C SER A 268 14.07 -45.59 54.84
N GLY A 269 15.25 -45.94 54.33
CA GLY A 269 15.38 -46.92 53.24
C GLY A 269 14.66 -46.47 51.97
N ASN A 270 14.00 -47.38 51.26
CA ASN A 270 13.31 -47.09 49.99
C ASN A 270 12.19 -46.02 50.09
N VAL A 271 11.73 -45.66 51.30
CA VAL A 271 10.54 -44.81 51.48
C VAL A 271 10.89 -43.32 51.59
N ALA A 272 12.02 -42.97 52.23
CA ALA A 272 12.55 -41.60 52.23
C ALA A 272 13.64 -41.37 51.17
N GLY A 273 14.20 -42.44 50.60
CA GLY A 273 15.10 -42.38 49.44
C GLY A 273 14.39 -42.16 48.10
N GLY A 274 13.07 -42.02 48.09
CA GLY A 274 12.24 -41.70 46.91
C GLY A 274 11.95 -40.22 46.73
N LEU A 275 12.58 -39.32 47.49
CA LEU A 275 12.58 -37.88 47.17
C LEU A 275 13.84 -37.61 46.35
N PRO A 276 13.78 -37.23 45.06
CA PRO A 276 14.99 -37.06 44.26
C PRO A 276 15.91 -35.99 44.85
N ALA A 277 17.22 -36.13 44.59
CA ALA A 277 18.22 -35.13 44.96
C ALA A 277 17.88 -33.71 44.44
N GLY A 278 17.11 -33.60 43.35
CA GLY A 278 16.63 -32.34 42.79
C GLY A 278 15.51 -31.62 43.55
N VAL A 279 14.95 -32.21 44.62
CA VAL A 279 14.06 -31.48 45.57
C VAL A 279 14.88 -30.77 46.65
N PHE A 280 16.16 -31.14 46.80
CA PHE A 280 17.11 -30.57 47.77
C PHE A 280 18.19 -29.71 47.10
N ALA A 281 18.18 -29.60 45.77
CA ALA A 281 19.10 -28.78 45.01
C ALA A 281 18.34 -27.59 44.42
N ASP A 282 18.76 -26.41 44.86
CA ASP A 282 18.25 -25.05 44.66
C ASP A 282 17.06 -24.62 45.54
#